data_AF-A0A261FD22-F1
#
_entry.id   AF-A0A261FD22-F1
#
_cell.length_a   1.000
_cell.length_b   1.000
_cell.length_c   1.000
_cell.angle_alpha   90.00
_cell.angle_beta   90.00
_cell.angle_gamma   90.00
#
_symmetry.space_group_name_H-M   'P 1'
#
loop_
_entity.id
_entity.type
_entity.pdbx_description
1 polymer ?
#
loop_
_entity_poly.entity_id
_entity_poly.type
_entity_poly.pdbx_seq_one_letter_code
_entity_poly.pdbx_strand_id
1 'polypeptide(L)' 'MEAHQGTREDGKDDPWETTSLKMRRSTRKAVKIYAAEHDMTMQSVLEEALLRLLAEK' A
#
# COMPACT_ATOMS: atom_id res chain seq x y z
N MET A 1 30.86 7.74 -23.42
CA MET A 1 29.63 8.05 -22.67
C MET A 1 28.49 7.55 -23.52
N GLU A 2 28.02 6.33 -23.25
CA GLU A 2 26.94 5.71 -24.02
C GLU A 2 25.77 5.47 -23.07
N ALA A 3 24.61 5.96 -23.49
CA ALA A 3 23.38 6.01 -22.72
C ALA A 3 22.79 4.60 -22.54
N HIS A 4 22.49 4.24 -21.30
CA HIS A 4 21.75 3.02 -21.01
C HIS A 4 20.27 3.29 -21.29
N GLN A 5 19.86 2.93 -22.51
CA GLN A 5 18.47 2.93 -22.95
C GLN A 5 17.72 1.82 -22.18
N GLY A 6 17.01 2.21 -21.13
CA GLY A 6 16.08 1.35 -20.41
C GLY A 6 14.73 1.33 -21.13
N THR A 7 14.55 0.31 -21.96
CA THR A 7 13.26 -0.07 -22.55
C THR A 7 12.23 -0.48 -21.49
N ARG A 8 10.93 -0.23 -21.80
CA ARG A 8 9.69 -0.91 -21.33
C ARG A 8 9.13 -0.42 -19.97
N GLU A 9 7.84 -0.13 -19.78
CA GLU A 9 6.60 -0.55 -20.45
C GLU A 9 5.49 0.51 -20.23
N ASP A 10 4.66 0.70 -21.25
CA ASP A 10 3.42 1.47 -21.24
C ASP A 10 2.27 0.50 -20.92
N GLY A 11 1.51 0.76 -19.85
CA GLY A 11 0.18 0.18 -19.65
C GLY A 11 -0.04 -0.73 -18.43
N LYS A 12 -0.79 -0.20 -17.45
CA LYS A 12 -1.59 -0.92 -16.43
C LYS A 12 -0.85 -1.54 -15.23
N ASP A 13 -0.37 -0.69 -14.34
CA ASP A 13 -0.31 -1.02 -12.91
C ASP A 13 -0.41 0.29 -12.15
N ASP A 14 -1.36 0.44 -11.22
CA ASP A 14 -1.43 1.58 -10.30
C ASP A 14 -0.32 1.35 -9.26
N PRO A 15 0.86 1.97 -9.41
CA PRO A 15 2.03 1.57 -8.65
C PRO A 15 1.91 2.13 -7.24
N TRP A 16 2.45 1.39 -6.26
CA TRP A 16 2.50 1.87 -4.89
C TRP A 16 3.29 3.18 -4.76
N GLU A 17 2.63 4.24 -4.33
CA GLU A 17 3.27 5.51 -4.00
C GLU A 17 3.64 5.59 -2.50
N THR A 18 4.85 6.06 -2.20
CA THR A 18 5.29 6.22 -0.81
C THR A 18 4.67 7.48 -0.20
N THR A 19 3.79 7.30 0.79
CA THR A 19 3.18 8.39 1.56
C THR A 19 3.56 8.29 3.05
N SER A 20 3.95 9.41 3.65
CA SER A 20 4.25 9.47 5.09
C SER A 20 3.02 9.84 5.91
N LEU A 21 2.61 8.98 6.84
CA LEU A 21 1.52 9.24 7.77
C LEU A 21 1.90 8.83 9.20
N LYS A 22 1.36 9.54 10.19
CA LYS A 22 1.53 9.22 11.61
C LYS A 22 0.35 8.38 12.08
N MET A 23 0.63 7.19 12.63
CA MET A 23 -0.37 6.32 13.26
C MET A 23 -0.23 6.33 14.77
N ARG A 24 -1.35 6.19 15.49
CA ARG A 24 -1.30 5.85 16.91
C ARG A 24 -0.64 4.47 17.09
N ARG A 25 0.16 4.32 18.15
CA ARG A 25 0.85 3.06 18.47
C ARG A 25 -0.11 1.87 18.58
N SER A 26 -1.28 2.09 19.18
CA SER A 26 -2.34 1.08 19.31
C SER A 26 -2.86 0.63 17.94
N THR A 27 -3.19 1.58 17.06
CA THR A 27 -3.66 1.30 15.70
C THR A 27 -2.62 0.54 14.88
N ARG A 28 -1.35 0.96 14.93
CA ARG A 28 -0.26 0.24 14.25
C ARG A 28 -0.13 -1.20 14.75
N LYS A 29 -0.29 -1.45 16.06
CA LYS A 29 -0.26 -2.80 16.62
C LYS A 29 -1.45 -3.63 16.13
N ALA A 30 -2.65 -3.06 16.12
CA ALA A 30 -3.85 -3.74 15.65
C ALA A 30 -3.74 -4.14 14.18
N VAL A 31 -3.29 -3.24 13.31
CA VAL A 31 -3.07 -3.52 11.88
C VAL A 31 -2.06 -4.65 11.67
N LYS A 32 -0.98 -4.69 12.47
CA LYS A 32 0.01 -5.78 12.39
C LYS A 32 -0.55 -7.14 12.76
N ILE A 33 -1.36 -7.19 13.82
CA ILE A 33 -2.00 -8.44 14.28
C ILE A 33 -2.95 -8.92 13.20
N TYR A 34 -3.84 -8.04 12.73
CA TYR A 34 -4.78 -8.35 11.65
C TYR A 34 -4.07 -8.85 10.38
N ALA A 35 -3.01 -8.16 9.97
CA ALA A 35 -2.20 -8.57 8.82
C ALA A 35 -1.65 -10.00 8.98
N ALA A 36 -1.15 -10.35 10.17
CA ALA A 36 -0.63 -11.68 10.44
C ALA A 36 -1.72 -12.77 10.52
N GLU A 37 -2.91 -12.43 11.03
CA GLU A 37 -4.04 -13.37 11.14
C GLU A 37 -4.69 -13.70 9.78
N HIS A 38 -4.55 -12.80 8.80
CA HIS A 38 -5.20 -12.89 7.50
C HIS A 38 -4.21 -13.12 6.33
N ASP A 39 -2.94 -13.44 6.60
CA ASP A 39 -1.88 -13.58 5.58
C ASP A 39 -1.74 -12.35 4.66
N MET A 40 -1.93 -11.16 5.21
CA MET A 40 -1.84 -9.88 4.50
C MET A 40 -0.60 -9.09 4.89
N THR A 41 -0.24 -8.10 4.08
CA THR A 41 0.72 -7.06 4.48
C THR A 41 0.01 -5.92 5.19
N MET A 42 0.72 -5.16 6.03
CA MET A 42 0.16 -3.93 6.61
C MET A 42 -0.32 -2.94 5.53
N GLN A 43 0.38 -2.90 4.38
CA GLN A 43 0.03 -2.05 3.25
C GLN A 43 -1.33 -2.45 2.67
N SER A 44 -1.53 -3.74 2.37
CA SER A 44 -2.79 -4.29 1.85
C SER A 44 -3.95 -4.04 2.80
N VAL A 45 -3.74 -4.22 4.11
CA VAL A 45 -4.79 -3.96 5.13
C VAL A 45 -5.20 -2.50 5.15
N LEU A 46 -4.24 -1.57 5.08
CA LEU A 46 -4.52 -0.14 5.06
C LEU A 46 -5.24 0.27 3.78
N GLU A 47 -4.78 -0.22 2.62
CA GLU A 47 -5.41 0.05 1.32
C GLU A 47 -6.86 -0.43 1.28
N GLU A 48 -7.12 -1.69 1.66
CA GLU A 48 -8.47 -2.26 1.68
C GLU A 48 -9.41 -1.49 2.62
N ALA A 49 -8.93 -1.09 3.80
CA ALA A 49 -9.71 -0.30 4.75
C ALA A 49 -10.04 1.10 4.21
N LEU A 50 -9.08 1.75 3.53
CA LEU A 50 -9.29 3.06 2.91
C LEU A 50 -10.26 2.97 1.73
N LEU A 51 -10.11 1.96 0.86
CA LEU A 51 -11.02 1.74 -0.26
C LEU A 51 -12.46 1.51 0.19
N ARG A 52 -12.67 0.70 1.24
CA ARG A 52 -14.01 0.52 1.85
C ARG A 52 -14.59 1.83 2.33
N LEU A 53 -13.82 2.57 3.14
CA LEU A 53 -14.25 3.87 3.68
C LEU A 53 -14.58 4.89 2.58
N LEU A 54 -13.80 4.90 1.50
CA LEU A 54 -14.00 5.83 0.37
C LEU A 54 -15.13 5.41 -0.57
N ALA A 55 -15.45 4.11 -0.63
CA ALA A 55 -16.57 3.56 -1.40
C ALA A 55 -17.93 3.73 -0.71
N GLU A 56 -17.97 3.86 0.62
CA GLU A 56 -19.18 4.13 1.42
C GLU A 56 -19.73 5.56 1.28
N LYS A 57 -19.36 6.28 0.21
CA LYS A 57 -19.78 7.67 -0.08
C LYS A 57 -21.13 7.78 -0.78
#